data_AF-A0A6P7PF68-F1
#
_entry.id   AF-A0A6P7PF68-F1
#
_cell.length_a   1.000
_cell.length_b   1.000
_cell.length_c   1.000
_cell.angle_alpha   90.00
_cell.angle_beta   90.00
_cell.angle_gamma   90.00
#
_symmetry.space_group_name_H-M   'P 1'
#
loop_
_entity.id
_entity.type
_entity.pdbx_description
1 polymer ?
#
loop_
_entity_poly.entity_id
_entity_poly.type
_entity_poly.pdbx_seq_one_letter_code
_entity_poly.pdbx_strand_id
1 'polypeptide(L)'
;MPHRNCSVEINNNSGCLTLANPRVFTESGHCEIPLPPMLGPGSTATALFNKTTGAATGAVGLFTYDLFNAALSDYSHIMAIMYSVPYDRTLYSNWLAIGIFARGNNCNYNLYNLMYSGSENNFVRAQADGSSISYEGDFAIITACMSDSGEAVLRVNVKDSGMY
;
A
#
# COMPACT_ATOMS: atom_id res chain seq x y z
N MET A 1 -7.90 -16.51 20.07
CA MET A 1 -8.50 -15.92 18.84
C MET A 1 -7.40 -15.82 17.80
N PRO A 2 -7.67 -16.09 16.51
CA PRO A 2 -6.63 -16.02 15.49
C PRO A 2 -6.10 -14.59 15.34
N HIS A 3 -4.77 -14.47 15.25
CA HIS A 3 -4.08 -13.21 14.99
C HIS A 3 -4.21 -12.84 13.51
N ARG A 4 -4.44 -11.57 13.24
CA ARG A 4 -4.53 -11.00 11.89
C ARG A 4 -3.78 -9.70 11.85
N ASN A 5 -2.71 -9.65 11.09
CA ASN A 5 -1.93 -8.44 10.88
C ASN A 5 -1.38 -8.37 9.46
N CYS A 6 -0.92 -7.20 9.08
CA CYS A 6 -0.17 -6.94 7.88
C CYS A 6 1.05 -6.10 8.26
N SER A 7 2.22 -6.74 8.27
CA SER A 7 3.51 -6.07 8.32
C SER A 7 3.82 -5.52 6.94
N VAL A 8 4.10 -4.23 6.84
CA VAL A 8 4.44 -3.57 5.59
C VAL A 8 5.93 -3.25 5.60
N GLU A 9 6.62 -3.64 4.54
CA GLU A 9 8.02 -3.32 4.30
C GLU A 9 8.09 -2.50 3.00
N ILE A 10 8.53 -1.25 3.08
CA ILE A 10 8.66 -0.37 1.91
C ILE A 10 10.14 -0.17 1.63
N ASN A 11 10.55 -0.46 0.39
CA ASN A 11 11.86 -0.13 -0.12
C ASN A 11 11.72 0.94 -1.21
N ASN A 12 12.19 2.15 -0.91
CA ASN A 12 12.27 3.22 -1.90
C ASN A 12 13.59 3.12 -2.65
N ASN A 13 13.62 2.33 -3.72
CA ASN A 13 14.76 2.20 -4.63
C ASN A 13 14.76 3.23 -5.76
N SER A 14 13.96 4.29 -5.65
CA SER A 14 14.07 5.44 -6.54
C SER A 14 15.35 6.23 -6.25
N GLY A 15 15.86 6.91 -7.26
CA GLY A 15 16.97 7.85 -7.14
C GLY A 15 16.51 9.29 -6.89
N CYS A 16 15.25 9.64 -7.20
CA CYS A 16 14.77 11.01 -7.13
C CYS A 16 13.47 11.23 -6.36
N LEU A 17 12.72 10.17 -6.04
CA LEU A 17 11.41 10.29 -5.39
C LEU A 17 11.53 10.20 -3.88
N THR A 18 10.89 11.13 -3.19
CA THR A 18 10.63 11.06 -1.75
C THR A 18 9.15 10.71 -1.56
N LEU A 19 8.88 9.65 -0.80
CA LEU A 19 7.52 9.36 -0.35
C LEU A 19 7.22 10.29 0.83
N ALA A 20 6.24 11.17 0.71
CA ALA A 20 5.91 12.15 1.74
C ALA A 20 4.45 12.07 2.16
N ASN A 21 4.13 12.64 3.33
CA ASN A 21 2.74 12.86 3.76
C ASN A 21 1.91 11.55 3.77
N PRO A 22 2.32 10.52 4.54
CA PRO A 22 1.57 9.27 4.63
C PRO A 22 0.15 9.54 5.12
N ARG A 23 -0.83 8.90 4.49
CA ARG A 23 -2.21 8.87 4.96
C ARG A 23 -2.69 7.44 5.03
N VAL A 24 -3.45 7.12 6.07
CA VAL A 24 -3.98 5.77 6.29
C VAL A 24 -5.50 5.85 6.40
N PHE A 25 -6.17 4.99 5.65
CA PHE A 25 -7.57 4.64 5.85
C PHE A 25 -7.64 3.19 6.34
N THR A 26 -8.35 2.96 7.44
CA THR A 26 -8.52 1.63 8.02
C THR A 26 -10.00 1.25 7.94
N GLU A 27 -10.30 0.21 7.16
CA GLU A 27 -11.65 -0.38 7.10
C GLU A 27 -11.87 -1.33 8.28
N SER A 28 -10.84 -2.11 8.63
CA SER A 28 -10.87 -3.06 9.74
C SER A 28 -9.52 -3.15 10.44
N GLY A 29 -9.53 -3.13 11.76
CA GLY A 29 -8.32 -3.16 12.59
C GLY A 29 -7.86 -1.75 12.96
N HIS A 30 -6.54 -1.57 13.06
CA HIS A 30 -5.90 -0.29 13.36
C HIS A 30 -4.43 -0.30 12.92
N CYS A 31 -3.85 0.89 12.84
CA CYS A 31 -2.41 1.08 12.66
C CYS A 31 -1.71 0.95 14.02
N GLU A 32 -0.85 -0.04 14.18
CA GLU A 32 -0.06 -0.27 15.41
C GLU A 32 1.30 0.41 15.33
N ILE A 33 2.00 0.26 14.21
CA ILE A 33 3.24 0.98 13.92
C ILE A 33 2.99 1.89 12.71
N PRO A 34 3.06 3.23 12.87
CA PRO A 34 2.74 4.17 11.82
C PRO A 34 3.80 4.21 10.71
N LEU A 35 3.34 4.55 9.52
CA LEU A 35 4.19 4.87 8.38
C LEU A 35 5.05 6.11 8.69
N PRO A 36 6.34 6.13 8.31
CA PRO A 36 7.18 7.31 8.54
C PRO A 36 6.69 8.50 7.73
N PRO A 37 6.80 9.73 8.27
CA PRO A 37 6.27 10.94 7.64
C PRO A 37 6.93 11.25 6.28
N MET A 38 8.18 10.82 6.10
CA MET A 38 8.94 10.92 4.86
C MET A 38 9.82 9.68 4.69
N LEU A 39 9.99 9.23 3.44
CA LEU A 39 10.93 8.19 3.06
C LEU A 39 11.68 8.64 1.80
N GLY A 40 12.94 9.04 1.98
CA GLY A 40 13.78 9.53 0.88
C GLY A 40 14.25 8.43 -0.08
N PRO A 41 14.90 8.81 -1.19
CA PRO A 41 15.56 7.89 -2.12
C PRO A 41 16.52 6.92 -1.40
N GLY A 42 16.56 5.67 -1.86
CA GLY A 42 17.41 4.60 -1.31
C GLY A 42 17.09 4.15 0.12
N SER A 43 15.97 4.59 0.70
CA SER A 43 15.63 4.33 2.11
C SER A 43 14.56 3.24 2.25
N THR A 44 14.56 2.56 3.40
CA THR A 44 13.57 1.54 3.75
C THR A 44 12.71 1.95 4.94
N ALA A 45 11.45 1.51 4.96
CA ALA A 45 10.53 1.74 6.06
C ALA A 45 9.76 0.47 6.42
N THR A 46 9.26 0.44 7.64
CA THR A 46 8.29 -0.58 8.08
C THR A 46 7.08 0.08 8.71
N ALA A 47 5.94 -0.63 8.66
CA ALA A 47 4.72 -0.31 9.38
C ALA A 47 3.99 -1.60 9.74
N LEU A 48 3.04 -1.52 10.68
CA LEU A 48 2.27 -2.66 11.14
C LEU A 48 0.81 -2.27 11.31
N PHE A 49 -0.06 -3.02 10.64
CA PHE A 49 -1.50 -2.92 10.79
C PHE A 49 -2.04 -4.18 11.42
N ASN A 50 -2.82 -4.05 12.49
CA ASN A 50 -3.25 -5.18 13.30
C ASN A 50 -4.77 -5.17 13.46
N LYS A 51 -5.35 -6.35 13.63
CA LYS A 51 -6.77 -6.47 13.95
C LYS A 51 -7.10 -5.82 15.30
N THR A 52 -8.37 -5.56 15.51
CA THR A 52 -8.86 -5.12 16.81
C THR A 52 -8.86 -6.31 17.78
N THR A 53 -8.17 -6.15 18.92
CA THR A 53 -8.13 -7.17 19.98
C THR A 53 -9.54 -7.48 20.49
N GLY A 54 -9.86 -8.76 20.66
CA GLY A 54 -11.16 -9.21 21.15
C GLY A 54 -12.30 -9.21 20.12
N ALA A 55 -12.09 -8.69 18.91
CA ALA A 55 -13.11 -8.67 17.85
C ALA A 55 -12.82 -9.72 16.76
N ALA A 56 -13.86 -10.18 16.07
CA ALA A 56 -13.74 -11.07 14.90
C ALA A 56 -13.41 -10.28 13.61
N THR A 57 -12.40 -9.41 13.68
CA THR A 57 -11.97 -8.50 12.60
C THR A 57 -10.62 -8.91 12.00
N GLY A 58 -10.38 -8.45 10.77
CA GLY A 58 -9.11 -8.58 10.07
C GLY A 58 -8.23 -7.32 10.18
N ALA A 59 -7.16 -7.27 9.39
CA ALA A 59 -6.36 -6.07 9.15
C ALA A 59 -6.56 -5.65 7.68
N VAL A 60 -7.39 -4.63 7.46
CA VAL A 60 -7.84 -4.24 6.12
C VAL A 60 -7.82 -2.72 6.02
N GLY A 61 -7.18 -2.23 4.97
CA GLY A 61 -7.07 -0.80 4.76
C GLY A 61 -6.31 -0.42 3.51
N LEU A 62 -6.02 0.87 3.45
CA LEU A 62 -5.36 1.55 2.37
C LEU A 62 -4.40 2.55 3.01
N PHE A 63 -3.22 2.71 2.42
CA PHE A 63 -2.38 3.86 2.71
C PHE A 63 -1.86 4.51 1.44
N THR A 64 -1.56 5.79 1.54
CA THR A 64 -1.05 6.58 0.43
C THR A 64 0.18 7.37 0.84
N TYR A 65 1.05 7.64 -0.13
CA TYR A 65 2.14 8.60 -0.03
C TYR A 65 2.05 9.57 -1.20
N ASP A 66 2.29 10.86 -0.95
CA ASP A 66 2.59 11.81 -2.00
C ASP A 66 3.95 11.43 -2.63
N LEU A 67 4.01 11.36 -3.95
CA LEU A 67 5.26 11.14 -4.69
C LEU A 67 5.89 12.51 -4.97
N PHE A 68 6.95 12.84 -4.22
CA PHE A 68 7.63 14.12 -4.36
C PHE A 68 8.95 13.97 -5.14
N ASN A 69 9.11 14.73 -6.23
CA ASN A 69 10.39 14.90 -6.90
C ASN A 69 10.95 16.30 -6.63
N ALA A 70 12.06 16.37 -5.89
CA ALA A 70 12.68 17.64 -5.50
C ALA A 70 13.25 18.44 -6.69
N ALA A 71 13.76 17.76 -7.72
CA ALA A 71 14.35 18.40 -8.89
C ALA A 71 13.28 19.07 -9.77
N LEU A 72 12.10 18.45 -9.88
CA LEU A 72 10.98 18.97 -10.66
C LEU A 72 10.04 19.86 -9.82
N SER A 73 10.26 19.94 -8.50
CA SER A 73 9.30 20.51 -7.55
C SER A 73 7.89 19.93 -7.72
N ASP A 74 7.81 18.66 -8.13
CA ASP A 74 6.56 18.02 -8.52
C ASP A 74 6.00 17.17 -7.39
N TYR A 75 4.70 17.37 -7.12
CA TYR A 75 3.89 16.66 -6.14
C TYR A 75 2.56 16.21 -6.78
N SER A 76 2.48 16.08 -8.10
CA SER A 76 1.20 15.90 -8.78
C SER A 76 0.57 14.51 -8.60
N HIS A 77 1.29 13.55 -8.02
CA HIS A 77 0.87 12.16 -7.92
C HIS A 77 0.96 11.61 -6.49
N ILE A 78 0.11 10.62 -6.22
CA ILE A 78 0.13 9.83 -5.00
C ILE A 78 0.28 8.35 -5.35
N MET A 79 1.10 7.65 -4.58
CA MET A 79 1.10 6.19 -4.54
C MET A 79 0.00 5.74 -3.58
N ALA A 80 -0.80 4.75 -3.99
CA ALA A 80 -1.81 4.14 -3.16
C ALA A 80 -1.60 2.62 -3.08
N ILE A 81 -1.67 2.07 -1.87
CA ILE A 81 -1.49 0.65 -1.59
C ILE A 81 -2.62 0.17 -0.70
N MET A 82 -3.38 -0.81 -1.18
CA MET A 82 -4.44 -1.49 -0.44
C MET A 82 -3.94 -2.85 0.02
N TYR A 83 -4.30 -3.21 1.25
CA TYR A 83 -4.06 -4.54 1.82
C TYR A 83 -5.34 -5.03 2.50
N SER A 84 -5.60 -6.32 2.38
CA SER A 84 -6.73 -6.97 3.01
C SER A 84 -6.33 -8.33 3.56
N VAL A 85 -6.31 -8.45 4.89
CA VAL A 85 -6.10 -9.69 5.63
C VAL A 85 -7.38 -10.03 6.40
N PRO A 86 -8.28 -10.87 5.84
CA PRO A 86 -9.57 -11.15 6.44
C PRO A 86 -9.46 -12.00 7.71
N TYR A 87 -10.46 -11.88 8.60
CA TYR A 87 -10.57 -12.74 9.77
C TYR A 87 -10.83 -14.20 9.39
N ASP A 88 -11.91 -14.43 8.65
CA ASP A 88 -12.32 -15.77 8.20
C ASP A 88 -11.60 -16.14 6.90
N ARG A 89 -10.65 -17.06 7.04
CA ARG A 89 -9.84 -17.57 5.93
C ARG A 89 -10.44 -18.77 5.21
N THR A 90 -11.58 -19.27 5.71
CA THR A 90 -12.35 -20.34 5.05
C THR A 90 -13.14 -19.78 3.87
N LEU A 91 -13.58 -18.52 4.00
CA LEU A 91 -14.42 -17.83 3.01
C LEU A 91 -13.64 -16.81 2.17
N TYR A 92 -12.60 -16.20 2.74
CA TYR A 92 -11.90 -15.08 2.12
C TYR A 92 -10.39 -15.30 2.05
N SER A 93 -9.76 -14.74 1.02
CA SER A 93 -8.31 -14.74 0.81
C SER A 93 -7.72 -13.37 1.09
N ASN A 94 -6.39 -13.31 1.23
CA ASN A 94 -5.70 -12.04 1.29
C ASN A 94 -5.75 -11.36 -0.09
N TRP A 95 -5.81 -10.03 -0.12
CA TRP A 95 -5.76 -9.24 -1.34
C TRP A 95 -4.81 -8.06 -1.18
N LEU A 96 -4.13 -7.70 -2.26
CA LEU A 96 -3.37 -6.46 -2.35
C LEU A 96 -3.71 -5.72 -3.65
N ALA A 97 -3.60 -4.40 -3.61
CA ALA A 97 -3.63 -3.59 -4.82
C ALA A 97 -2.63 -2.43 -4.72
N ILE A 98 -2.04 -2.06 -5.85
CA ILE A 98 -1.09 -0.95 -5.95
C ILE A 98 -1.42 -0.08 -7.14
N GLY A 99 -1.25 1.23 -7.00
CA GLY A 99 -1.52 2.17 -8.09
C GLY A 99 -0.93 3.55 -7.87
N ILE A 100 -0.97 4.35 -8.92
CA ILE A 100 -0.57 5.76 -8.91
C ILE A 100 -1.77 6.59 -9.35
N PHE A 101 -2.11 7.59 -8.55
CA PHE A 101 -3.26 8.45 -8.78
C PHE A 101 -2.82 9.91 -8.81
N ALA A 102 -3.60 10.76 -9.47
CA ALA A 102 -3.41 12.20 -9.37
C ALA A 102 -3.64 12.69 -7.93
N ARG A 103 -2.85 13.66 -7.49
CA ARG A 103 -3.04 14.33 -6.19
C ARG A 103 -4.41 14.99 -6.12
N GLY A 104 -5.04 14.89 -4.96
CA GLY A 104 -6.45 15.24 -4.75
C GLY A 104 -7.35 14.01 -4.59
N ASN A 105 -6.89 12.82 -5.01
CA ASN A 105 -7.48 11.57 -4.56
C ASN A 105 -7.25 11.42 -3.04
N ASN A 106 -8.34 11.34 -2.29
CA ASN A 106 -8.28 11.28 -0.83
C ASN A 106 -8.09 9.83 -0.36
N CYS A 107 -7.22 9.64 0.63
CA CYS A 107 -7.10 8.36 1.34
C CYS A 107 -8.32 8.17 2.23
N ASN A 108 -9.37 7.57 1.68
CA ASN A 108 -10.67 7.38 2.31
C ASN A 108 -11.36 6.11 1.80
N TYR A 109 -12.58 5.88 2.29
CA TYR A 109 -13.41 4.74 1.90
C TYR A 109 -13.62 4.63 0.39
N ASN A 110 -13.79 5.74 -0.33
CA ASN A 110 -14.05 5.69 -1.78
C ASN A 110 -12.84 5.15 -2.55
N LEU A 111 -11.63 5.61 -2.21
CA LEU A 111 -10.40 5.10 -2.82
C LEU A 111 -10.17 3.63 -2.42
N TYR A 112 -10.41 3.28 -1.15
CA TYR A 112 -10.34 1.89 -0.70
C TYR A 112 -11.30 0.98 -1.46
N ASN A 113 -12.58 1.36 -1.55
CA ASN A 113 -13.59 0.57 -2.25
C ASN A 113 -13.29 0.45 -3.75
N LEU A 114 -12.80 1.52 -4.38
CA LEU A 114 -12.31 1.49 -5.76
C LEU A 114 -11.20 0.45 -5.93
N MET A 115 -10.18 0.47 -5.08
CA MET A 115 -9.07 -0.47 -5.16
C MET A 115 -9.48 -1.90 -4.79
N TYR A 116 -10.44 -2.08 -3.89
CA TYR A 116 -10.89 -3.40 -3.44
C TYR A 116 -11.85 -4.10 -4.41
N SER A 117 -12.84 -3.37 -4.94
CA SER A 117 -13.93 -3.94 -5.76
C SER A 117 -14.14 -3.28 -7.12
N GLY A 118 -13.50 -2.13 -7.36
CA GLY A 118 -13.67 -1.37 -8.59
C GLY A 118 -12.81 -1.86 -9.76
N SER A 119 -13.02 -1.21 -10.91
CA SER A 119 -12.30 -1.47 -12.16
C SER A 119 -10.87 -0.93 -12.13
N GLU A 120 -9.94 -1.75 -12.59
CA GLU A 120 -8.50 -1.48 -12.64
C GLU A 120 -8.17 -0.57 -13.82
N ASN A 121 -7.99 0.73 -13.54
CA ASN A 121 -7.56 1.72 -14.54
C ASN A 121 -6.20 2.32 -14.18
N ASN A 122 -6.08 2.84 -12.95
CA ASN A 122 -4.87 3.50 -12.42
C ASN A 122 -4.16 2.67 -11.33
N PHE A 123 -4.54 1.40 -11.23
CA PHE A 123 -4.03 0.45 -10.25
C PHE A 123 -4.19 -0.96 -10.79
N VAL A 124 -3.44 -1.89 -10.22
CA VAL A 124 -3.60 -3.33 -10.41
C VAL A 124 -3.90 -3.97 -9.06
N ARG A 125 -4.70 -5.04 -9.07
CA ARG A 125 -5.08 -5.80 -7.88
C ARG A 125 -4.85 -7.28 -8.13
N ALA A 126 -4.43 -7.99 -7.09
CA ALA A 126 -4.36 -9.44 -7.13
C ALA A 126 -4.69 -10.05 -5.77
N GLN A 127 -5.09 -11.32 -5.80
CA GLN A 127 -5.09 -12.14 -4.62
C GLN A 127 -3.64 -12.30 -4.14
N ALA A 128 -3.43 -12.15 -2.83
CA ALA A 128 -2.12 -12.26 -2.23
C ALA A 128 -1.79 -13.73 -1.94
N ASP A 129 -0.99 -14.31 -2.83
CA ASP A 129 -0.48 -15.69 -2.77
C ASP A 129 1.06 -15.76 -2.70
N GLY A 130 1.71 -14.61 -2.48
CA GLY A 130 3.16 -14.44 -2.54
C GLY A 130 3.69 -13.96 -3.90
N SER A 131 2.88 -13.99 -4.96
CA SER A 131 3.25 -13.47 -6.27
C SER A 131 3.37 -11.94 -6.27
N SER A 132 4.24 -11.41 -7.14
CA SER A 132 4.40 -9.98 -7.29
C SER A 132 3.49 -9.40 -8.37
N ILE A 133 2.93 -8.23 -8.10
CA ILE A 133 2.25 -7.36 -9.06
C ILE A 133 3.06 -6.09 -9.28
N SER A 134 2.93 -5.49 -10.47
CA SER A 134 3.63 -4.26 -10.82
C SER A 134 2.68 -3.29 -11.51
N TYR A 135 2.76 -2.01 -11.11
CA TYR A 135 2.10 -0.90 -11.77
C TYR A 135 3.15 0.10 -12.23
N GLU A 136 3.14 0.43 -13.51
CA GLU A 136 4.01 1.43 -14.12
C GLU A 136 3.17 2.67 -14.42
N GLY A 137 3.52 3.79 -13.77
CA GLY A 137 3.01 5.10 -14.14
C GLY A 137 4.11 5.97 -14.75
N ASP A 138 3.78 7.21 -15.02
CA ASP A 138 4.65 8.13 -15.76
C ASP A 138 5.99 8.42 -15.05
N PHE A 139 5.99 8.42 -13.72
CA PHE A 139 7.14 8.84 -12.90
C PHE A 139 7.73 7.71 -12.04
N ALA A 140 6.94 6.68 -11.75
CA ALA A 140 7.34 5.63 -10.83
C ALA A 140 6.81 4.27 -11.26
N ILE A 141 7.59 3.25 -10.94
CA ILE A 141 7.18 1.85 -11.02
C ILE A 141 7.04 1.35 -9.58
N ILE A 142 5.84 0.88 -9.24
CA ILE A 142 5.56 0.24 -7.96
C ILE A 142 5.46 -1.25 -8.20
N THR A 143 6.21 -2.03 -7.44
CA THR A 143 6.08 -3.49 -7.41
C THR A 143 5.76 -3.91 -5.99
N ALA A 144 4.82 -4.83 -5.82
CA ALA A 144 4.48 -5.34 -4.50
C ALA A 144 4.16 -6.83 -4.52
N CYS A 145 4.41 -7.51 -3.41
CA CYS A 145 3.95 -8.87 -3.16
C CYS A 145 3.49 -8.98 -1.71
N MET A 146 2.59 -9.94 -1.44
CA MET A 146 2.06 -10.14 -0.10
C MET A 146 1.86 -11.63 0.16
N SER A 147 2.25 -12.09 1.35
CA SER A 147 2.01 -13.48 1.74
C SER A 147 0.53 -13.78 1.93
N ASP A 148 0.18 -15.04 1.75
CA ASP A 148 -1.16 -15.55 2.00
C ASP A 148 -1.41 -15.85 3.49
N SER A 149 -0.50 -15.53 4.42
CA SER A 149 -0.64 -15.86 5.84
C SER A 149 -1.67 -14.98 6.57
N GLY A 150 -2.15 -15.43 7.74
CA GLY A 150 -2.95 -14.60 8.64
C GLY A 150 -2.14 -13.47 9.29
N GLU A 151 -0.84 -13.68 9.46
CA GLU A 151 0.12 -12.64 9.82
C GLU A 151 0.92 -12.30 8.57
N ALA A 152 0.34 -11.44 7.73
CA ALA A 152 0.80 -11.21 6.37
C ALA A 152 2.01 -10.27 6.35
N VAL A 153 2.89 -10.48 5.37
CA VAL A 153 3.98 -9.56 5.05
C VAL A 153 3.73 -9.01 3.65
N LEU A 154 3.51 -7.70 3.55
CA LEU A 154 3.38 -6.94 2.32
C LEU A 154 4.70 -6.21 2.05
N ARG A 155 5.37 -6.56 0.95
CA ARG A 155 6.58 -5.88 0.49
C ARG A 155 6.24 -4.96 -0.66
N VAL A 156 6.75 -3.74 -0.60
CA VAL A 156 6.56 -2.71 -1.61
C VAL A 156 7.93 -2.21 -2.04
N ASN A 157 8.14 -2.14 -3.33
CA ASN A 157 9.32 -1.59 -3.96
C ASN A 157 8.92 -0.45 -4.89
N VAL A 158 9.53 0.71 -4.71
CA VAL A 158 9.34 1.90 -5.56
C VAL A 158 10.61 2.14 -6.36
N LYS A 159 10.48 2.37 -7.66
CA LYS A 159 11.57 2.75 -8.57
C LYS A 159 11.13 3.93 -9.43
N ASP A 160 12.10 4.64 -9.99
CA ASP A 160 11.81 5.62 -11.04
C ASP A 160 11.29 4.92 -12.29
N SER A 161 10.31 5.51 -12.96
CA SER A 161 9.97 5.14 -14.33
C SER A 161 10.97 5.81 -15.26
N GLY A 162 11.54 5.07 -16.20
CA GLY A 162 12.66 5.55 -17.00
C GLY A 162 12.25 6.64 -17.98
N MET A 163 12.49 7.91 -17.64
CA MET A 163 12.71 8.97 -18.62
C MET A 163 13.91 9.83 -18.17
N TYR A 164 15.02 9.61 -18.88
CA TYR A 164 16.16 10.52 -18.97
C TYR A 164 15.83 11.66 -19.92
#